data_AF-A0A368TI50-F1
#
_entry.id   AF-A0A368TI50-F1
#
_cell.length_a   1.000
_cell.length_b   1.000
_cell.length_c   1.000
_cell.angle_alpha   90.00
_cell.angle_beta   90.00
_cell.angle_gamma   90.00
#
_symmetry.space_group_name_H-M   'P 1'
#
loop_
_entity.id
_entity.type
_entity.pdbx_description
1 polymer ?
#
loop_
_entity_poly.entity_id
_entity_poly.type
_entity_poly.pdbx_seq_one_letter_code
_entity_poly.pdbx_strand_id
1 'polypeptide(L)' 'MSAKYSAYEEHIILEVKGVPEEYLPNLLQIVRLFRESVVLKPAEASFRNGWKEALAGDTKPVSELWDGIDAE' A
#
# COMPACT_ATOMS: atom_id res chain seq x y z
N MET A 1 0.56 8.31 -21.67
CA MET A 1 0.22 7.34 -20.62
C MET A 1 -0.06 6.02 -21.32
N SER A 2 0.67 4.97 -20.94
CA SER A 2 1.04 3.85 -21.81
C SER A 2 -0.15 2.92 -22.12
N ALA A 3 -0.38 2.62 -23.40
CA ALA A 3 -1.50 1.82 -23.94
C ALA A 3 -1.75 0.45 -23.27
N LYS A 4 -0.81 -0.04 -22.45
CA LYS A 4 -0.97 -1.27 -21.66
C LYS A 4 -1.96 -1.10 -20.50
N TYR A 5 -2.03 0.08 -19.88
CA TYR A 5 -2.92 0.30 -18.73
C TYR A 5 -4.40 0.25 -19.14
N SER A 6 -4.74 0.81 -20.32
CA SER A 6 -6.14 0.82 -20.79
C SER A 6 -6.67 -0.57 -21.13
N ALA A 7 -5.81 -1.47 -21.65
CA ALA A 7 -6.22 -2.85 -21.95
C ALA A 7 -6.61 -3.66 -20.70
N TYR A 8 -5.92 -3.43 -19.57
CA TYR A 8 -6.28 -4.09 -18.30
C TYR A 8 -7.54 -3.47 -17.68
N GLU A 9 -7.72 -2.15 -17.77
CA GLU A 9 -8.94 -1.48 -17.32
C GLU A 9 -10.18 -1.99 -18.05
N GLU A 10 -10.10 -2.15 -19.38
CA GLU A 10 -11.18 -2.70 -20.20
C GLU A 10 -11.56 -4.12 -19.78
N HIS A 11 -10.57 -5.01 -19.56
CA HIS A 11 -10.85 -6.36 -19.08
C HIS A 11 -11.48 -6.36 -17.68
N ILE A 12 -11.01 -5.53 -16.76
CA ILE A 12 -11.61 -5.43 -15.42
C ILE A 12 -13.07 -4.98 -15.51
N ILE A 13 -13.38 -4.03 -16.39
CA ILE A 13 -14.77 -3.58 -16.60
C ILE A 13 -15.64 -4.71 -17.12
N LEU A 14 -15.14 -5.53 -18.05
CA LEU A 14 -15.88 -6.67 -18.59
C LEU A 14 -16.16 -7.73 -17.52
N GLU A 15 -15.16 -8.08 -16.71
CA GLU A 15 -15.32 -9.03 -15.59
C GLU A 15 -16.34 -8.52 -14.56
N VAL A 16 -16.27 -7.24 -14.18
CA VAL A 16 -17.21 -6.62 -13.23
C VAL A 16 -18.65 -6.64 -13.77
N LYS A 17 -18.84 -6.41 -15.08
CA LYS A 17 -20.16 -6.48 -15.73
C LYS A 17 -20.74 -7.89 -15.77
N GLY A 18 -19.89 -8.93 -15.76
CA GLY A 18 -20.31 -10.33 -15.75
C GLY A 18 -20.71 -10.86 -14.36
N VAL A 19 -20.44 -10.09 -13.30
CA VAL A 19 -20.73 -10.50 -11.92
C VAL A 19 -22.22 -10.29 -11.63
N PRO A 20 -22.93 -11.31 -11.10
CA PRO A 20 -24.32 -11.15 -10.70
C PRO A 20 -24.47 -10.07 -9.61
N GLU A 21 -25.58 -9.32 -9.67
CA GLU A 21 -25.80 -8.12 -8.85
C GLU A 21 -25.68 -8.41 -7.34
N GLU A 22 -26.13 -9.58 -6.90
CA GLU A 22 -26.07 -10.03 -5.52
C GLU A 22 -24.64 -10.17 -4.96
N TYR A 23 -23.63 -10.30 -5.83
CA TYR A 23 -22.22 -10.42 -5.43
C TYR A 23 -21.43 -9.11 -5.60
N LEU A 24 -22.00 -8.09 -6.25
CA LEU A 24 -21.33 -6.79 -6.42
C LEU A 24 -20.89 -6.12 -5.11
N PRO A 25 -21.65 -6.18 -4.00
CA PRO A 25 -21.20 -5.64 -2.72
C PRO A 25 -19.91 -6.29 -2.21
N ASN A 26 -19.80 -7.62 -2.35
CA ASN A 26 -18.62 -8.37 -1.93
C ASN A 26 -17.42 -8.05 -2.82
N LEU A 27 -17.63 -7.97 -4.14
CA LEU A 27 -16.59 -7.57 -5.10
C LEU A 27 -16.07 -6.16 -4.80
N LEU A 28 -16.97 -5.21 -4.51
CA LEU A 28 -16.59 -3.86 -4.13
C LEU A 28 -15.71 -3.85 -2.86
N GLN A 29 -16.02 -4.69 -1.87
CA GLN A 29 -15.22 -4.81 -0.66
C GLN A 29 -13.82 -5.35 -0.96
N ILE A 30 -13.71 -6.38 -1.82
CA ILE A 30 -12.41 -6.93 -2.25
C ILE A 30 -11.57 -5.85 -2.95
N VAL A 31 -12.16 -5.09 -3.89
CA VAL A 31 -11.44 -4.03 -4.60
C VAL A 31 -10.97 -2.92 -3.65
N ARG A 32 -11.78 -2.55 -2.65
CA ARG A 32 -11.39 -1.58 -1.62
C ARG A 32 -10.22 -2.07 -0.78
N LEU A 33 -10.29 -3.31 -0.29
CA LEU A 33 -9.22 -3.93 0.50
C LEU A 33 -7.93 -4.05 -0.32
N PHE A 34 -8.02 -4.44 -1.59
CA PHE A 34 -6.88 -4.49 -2.48
C PHE A 34 -6.24 -3.11 -2.65
N ARG A 35 -7.06 -2.09 -2.93
CA ARG A 35 -6.58 -0.71 -3.04
C ARG A 35 -5.89 -0.25 -1.75
N GLU A 36 -6.48 -0.51 -0.59
CA GLU A 36 -5.88 -0.18 0.72
C GLU A 36 -4.58 -0.95 0.97
N SER A 37 -4.45 -2.17 0.46
CA SER A 37 -3.22 -2.97 0.60
C SER A 37 -2.06 -2.46 -0.25
N VAL A 38 -2.34 -1.90 -1.43
CA VAL A 38 -1.32 -1.39 -2.36
C VAL A 38 -1.05 0.10 -2.18
N VAL A 39 -2.02 0.85 -1.63
CA VAL A 39 -1.79 2.21 -1.16
C VAL A 39 -0.93 2.09 0.10
N LEU A 40 0.36 2.45 -0.02
CA LEU A 40 1.29 2.58 1.09
C LEU A 40 0.57 3.20 2.29
N LYS A 41 0.77 2.62 3.49
CA LYS A 41 0.29 3.24 4.74
C LYS A 41 0.63 4.73 4.66
N PRO A 42 -0.34 5.64 4.88
CA PRO A 42 -0.09 7.06 4.77
C PRO A 42 1.17 7.38 5.55
N ALA A 43 2.08 8.18 4.97
CA ALA A 43 3.30 8.60 5.64
C ALA A 43 2.97 9.14 7.05
N GLU A 44 1.80 9.76 7.23
CA GLU A 44 1.22 10.15 8.51
C GLU A 44 1.30 9.05 9.60
N ALA A 45 0.95 7.81 9.29
CA ALA A 45 1.01 6.71 10.26
C ALA A 45 2.46 6.39 10.65
N SER A 46 3.37 6.38 9.68
CA SER A 46 4.81 6.20 9.93
C SER A 46 5.41 7.37 10.71
N PHE A 47 5.04 8.61 10.38
CA PHE A 47 5.46 9.82 11.08
C PHE A 47 4.95 9.83 12.52
N ARG A 48 3.66 9.50 12.74
CA ARG A 48 3.09 9.45 14.09
C ARG A 48 3.78 8.42 14.96
N ASN A 49 4.13 7.26 14.41
CA ASN A 49 4.85 6.22 15.15
C ASN A 49 6.30 6.65 15.43
N GLY A 50 7.04 7.10 14.41
CA GLY A 50 8.40 7.60 14.59
C GLY A 50 8.47 8.80 15.55
N TRP A 51 7.45 9.65 15.59
CA TRP A 51 7.36 10.76 16.54
C TRP A 51 7.20 10.29 17.99
N LYS A 52 6.42 9.23 18.21
CA LYS A 52 6.27 8.62 19.54
C LYS A 52 7.55 7.93 19.99
N GLU A 53 8.20 7.20 19.09
CA GLU A 53 9.50 6.53 19.34
C GLU A 53 10.57 7.57 19.70
N ALA A 54 10.64 8.67 18.96
CA ALA A 54 11.55 9.79 19.25
C ALA A 54 11.28 10.43 20.62
N LEU A 55 10.01 10.69 20.97
CA LEU A 55 9.65 11.23 22.28
C LEU A 55 9.94 10.25 23.44
N ALA A 56 9.85 8.95 23.18
CA ALA A 56 10.17 7.90 24.15
C ALA A 56 11.69 7.65 24.28
N GLY A 57 12.51 8.28 23.43
CA GLY A 57 13.96 8.06 23.38
C GLY A 57 14.35 6.74 22.71
N ASP A 58 13.41 6.05 22.06
CA ASP A 58 13.65 4.82 21.30
C ASP A 58 14.24 5.17 19.92
N THR A 59 15.46 5.70 19.96
CA THR A 59 16.21 6.16 18.78
C THR A 59 17.62 5.59 18.81
N LYS A 60 18.19 5.39 17.63
CA LYS A 60 19.60 5.02 17.49
C LYS A 60 20.38 6.16 16.88
N PRO A 61 21.65 6.37 17.28
CA PRO A 61 22.54 7.31 16.62
C PRO A 61 22.68 7.02 15.13
N VAL A 62 22.76 8.06 14.32
CA VAL A 62 22.97 7.93 12.86
C VAL A 62 24.30 7.23 12.55
N SER A 63 25.30 7.36 13.44
CA SER A 63 26.58 6.66 13.30
C SER A 63 26.45 5.14 13.31
N GLU A 64 25.41 4.59 13.95
CA GLU A 64 25.16 3.14 14.06
C GLU A 64 24.30 2.62 12.90
N LEU A 65 23.85 3.48 11.98
CA LEU A 65 22.91 3.11 10.91
C LEU A 65 23.47 2.02 9.98
N TRP A 66 24.79 2.01 9.80
CA TRP A 66 25.49 1.11 8.89
C TRP A 66 26.22 -0.03 9.62
N ASP A 67 26.05 -0.14 10.94
CA ASP A 67 26.70 -1.19 11.72
C ASP A 67 26.22 -2.57 11.25
N GLY A 68 27.16 -3.43 10.83
CA GLY A 68 26.87 -4.77 10.33
C GLY A 68 26.34 -4.84 8.90
N ILE A 69 26.29 -3.71 8.18
CA ILE A 69 26.13 -3.69 6.72
C ILE A 69 27.53 -3.51 6.13
N ASP A 70 28.24 -4.62 5.93
CA ASP A 70 29.51 -4.61 5.20
C ASP A 70 29.22 -4.27 3.74
N ALA A 71 29.55 -3.04 3.34
CA ALA A 71 29.56 -2.63 1.94
C ALA A 71 30.88 -3.12 1.30
N GLU A 72 30.91 -4.39 0.92
CA GLU A 72 31.88 -4.90 -0.07
C GLU A 72 31.43 -4.53 -1.49
#